data_AF-A0A437PF73-F1
#
_entry.id   AF-A0A437PF73-F1
#
_cell.length_a   1.000
_cell.length_b   1.000
_cell.length_c   1.000
_cell.angle_alpha   90.00
_cell.angle_beta   90.00
_cell.angle_gamma   90.00
#
_symmetry.space_group_name_H-M   'P 1'
#
loop_
_entity.id
_entity.type
_entity.pdbx_description
1 polymer ?
#
loop_
_entity_poly.entity_id
_entity_poly.type
_entity_poly.pdbx_seq_one_letter_code
_entity_poly.pdbx_strand_id
1 'polypeptide(L)'
;MPRRYAYRCELLARSLDGTYEAILATYRATTPRLAARWARQTTGRYAGLLAPTPATPYLSRVPLVRAPAYGPRPDAVLRAWANTPERYEHVLLALAEGRPYAFTVTDYGARYELRVDPLPARRAPQIPAFTGRTRPSTDRGRHRRPRLLRPVP
;
A
#
# COMPACT_ATOMS: atom_id res chain seq x y z
N MET A 1 1.32 28.71 -0.57
CA MET A 1 0.96 27.52 -1.37
C MET A 1 0.61 26.38 -0.41
N PRO A 2 -0.50 25.66 -0.60
CA PRO A 2 -0.84 24.53 0.28
C PRO A 2 0.23 23.44 0.15
N ARG A 3 0.79 23.02 1.29
CA ARG A 3 1.81 21.98 1.35
C ARG A 3 1.16 20.65 0.95
N ARG A 4 1.55 20.12 -0.20
CA ARG A 4 1.06 18.82 -0.67
C ARG A 4 1.88 17.72 0.01
N TYR A 5 1.18 16.78 0.63
CA TYR A 5 1.78 15.60 1.23
C TYR A 5 1.38 14.36 0.45
N ALA A 6 2.31 13.44 0.28
CA ALA A 6 2.03 12.04 0.07
C ALA A 6 2.11 11.34 1.43
N TYR A 7 1.55 10.14 1.56
CA TYR A 7 1.53 9.43 2.83
C TYR A 7 2.15 8.05 2.64
N ARG A 8 3.17 7.75 3.44
CA ARG A 8 3.70 6.40 3.57
C ARG A 8 2.96 5.73 4.70
N CYS A 9 2.33 4.61 4.38
CA CYS A 9 1.52 3.87 5.32
C CYS A 9 2.12 2.48 5.50
N GLU A 10 2.37 2.08 6.73
CA GLU A 10 3.10 0.85 7.07
C GLU A 10 2.43 0.16 8.26
N LEU A 11 2.31 -1.16 8.19
CA LEU A 11 2.00 -1.99 9.35
C LEU A 11 3.21 -2.87 9.60
N LEU A 12 3.76 -2.78 10.80
CA LEU A 12 4.97 -3.47 11.22
C LEU A 12 4.64 -4.45 12.33
N ALA A 13 5.37 -5.55 12.40
CA ALA A 13 5.47 -6.41 13.58
C ALA A 13 6.92 -6.39 14.07
N ARG A 14 7.12 -6.09 15.34
CA ARG A 14 8.41 -6.15 16.01
C ARG A 14 8.35 -7.17 17.13
N SER A 15 9.33 -8.06 17.20
CA SER A 15 9.50 -8.90 18.38
C SER A 15 9.74 -8.03 19.62
N LEU A 16 9.25 -8.47 20.79
CA LEU A 16 9.36 -7.69 22.02
C LEU A 16 10.79 -7.56 22.56
N ASP A 17 11.67 -8.50 22.21
CA ASP A 17 13.10 -8.45 22.48
C ASP A 17 13.86 -7.50 21.52
N GLY A 18 13.17 -6.96 20.50
CA GLY A 18 13.75 -6.07 19.49
C GLY A 18 14.64 -6.76 18.47
N THR A 19 14.74 -8.09 18.46
CA THR A 19 15.66 -8.83 17.57
C THR A 19 15.15 -8.95 16.14
N TYR A 20 13.83 -8.85 15.96
CA TYR A 20 13.17 -9.05 14.68
C TYR A 20 12.15 -7.97 14.38
N GLU A 21 12.16 -7.47 13.15
CA GLU A 21 11.15 -6.57 12.60
C GLU A 21 10.71 -7.06 11.22
N ALA A 22 9.39 -7.12 11.00
CA ALA A 22 8.78 -7.46 9.73
C ALA A 22 7.79 -6.39 9.29
N ILE A 23 7.87 -6.01 8.02
CA ILE A 23 6.85 -5.22 7.37
C ILE A 23 5.72 -6.15 6.95
N LEU A 24 4.55 -5.98 7.56
CA LEU A 24 3.37 -6.78 7.30
C LEU A 24 2.59 -6.26 6.09
N ALA A 25 2.43 -4.94 6.00
CA ALA A 25 1.74 -4.29 4.89
C ALA A 25 2.29 -2.89 4.63
N THR A 26 2.27 -2.47 3.38
CA THR A 26 2.62 -1.09 2.99
C THR A 26 1.63 -0.53 2.00
N TYR A 27 1.53 0.80 1.97
CA TYR A 27 0.79 1.54 0.97
C TYR A 27 1.30 2.97 0.85
N ARG A 28 1.20 3.53 -0.37
CA ARG A 28 1.47 4.94 -0.62
C ARG A 28 0.18 5.62 -1.03
N ALA A 29 -0.28 6.56 -0.21
CA ALA A 29 -1.48 7.32 -0.49
C ALA A 29 -1.13 8.74 -0.98
N THR A 30 -1.91 9.26 -1.91
CA THR A 30 -1.78 10.65 -2.40
C THR A 30 -2.65 11.63 -1.63
N THR A 31 -3.54 11.14 -0.77
CA THR A 31 -4.47 11.97 0.01
C THR A 31 -4.64 11.43 1.45
N PRO A 32 -4.97 12.31 2.42
CA PRO A 32 -5.27 11.88 3.80
C PRO A 32 -6.37 10.82 3.87
N ARG A 33 -7.43 10.98 3.06
CA ARG A 33 -8.58 10.07 3.03
C ARG A 33 -8.20 8.66 2.60
N LEU A 34 -7.35 8.54 1.57
CA LEU A 34 -6.86 7.24 1.12
C LEU A 34 -5.95 6.59 2.18
N ALA A 35 -5.10 7.36 2.84
CA ALA A 35 -4.25 6.86 3.92
C ALA A 35 -5.08 6.37 5.13
N ALA A 36 -6.05 7.16 5.59
CA ALA A 36 -6.95 6.77 6.68
C ALA A 36 -7.80 5.55 6.33
N ARG A 37 -8.29 5.46 5.07
CA ARG A 37 -9.03 4.29 4.59
C ARG A 37 -8.16 3.05 4.57
N TRP A 38 -6.93 3.17 4.07
CA TRP A 38 -5.97 2.07 4.08
C TRP A 38 -5.70 1.60 5.51
N ALA A 39 -5.50 2.53 6.46
CA ALA A 39 -5.26 2.21 7.86
C ALA A 39 -6.43 1.41 8.45
N ARG A 40 -7.68 1.87 8.24
CA ARG A 40 -8.90 1.16 8.67
C ARG A 40 -9.01 -0.25 8.09
N GLN A 41 -8.85 -0.39 6.78
CA GLN A 41 -8.96 -1.68 6.10
C GLN A 41 -7.86 -2.64 6.53
N THR A 42 -6.62 -2.16 6.64
CA THR A 42 -5.46 -2.95 7.03
C THR A 42 -5.60 -3.45 8.46
N THR A 43 -5.99 -2.57 9.38
CA THR A 43 -6.24 -2.97 10.77
C THR A 43 -7.35 -4.01 10.88
N GLY A 44 -8.46 -3.84 10.15
CA GLY A 44 -9.54 -4.83 10.11
C GLY A 44 -9.09 -6.19 9.54
N ARG A 45 -8.28 -6.17 8.48
CA ARG A 45 -7.69 -7.39 7.89
C ARG A 45 -6.81 -8.12 8.89
N TYR A 46 -5.87 -7.41 9.54
CA TYR A 46 -4.93 -8.03 10.48
C TYR A 46 -5.60 -8.48 11.77
N ALA A 47 -6.66 -7.81 12.22
CA ALA A 47 -7.50 -8.32 13.29
C ALA A 47 -8.06 -9.73 12.99
N GLY A 48 -8.44 -9.99 11.73
CA GLY A 48 -8.89 -11.33 11.30
C GLY A 48 -7.75 -12.35 11.22
N LEU A 49 -6.56 -11.93 10.81
CA LEU A 49 -5.39 -12.81 10.72
C LEU A 49 -4.82 -13.19 12.10
N LEU A 50 -4.93 -12.30 13.10
CA LEU A 50 -4.47 -12.56 14.47
C LEU A 50 -5.44 -13.44 15.27
N ALA A 51 -6.71 -13.48 14.90
CA ALA A 51 -7.71 -14.37 15.49
C ALA A 51 -8.43 -15.19 14.40
N PRO A 52 -7.71 -16.11 13.74
CA PRO A 52 -8.29 -16.94 12.71
C PRO A 52 -9.28 -17.93 13.32
N THR A 53 -10.34 -18.26 12.58
CA THR A 53 -11.24 -19.34 12.99
C THR A 53 -10.52 -20.68 12.95
N PRO A 54 -10.78 -21.62 13.87
CA PRO A 54 -10.18 -22.96 13.82
C PRO A 54 -10.46 -23.70 12.50
N ALA A 55 -11.59 -23.41 11.87
CA ALA A 55 -11.99 -23.96 10.57
C ALA A 55 -11.25 -23.34 9.36
N THR A 56 -10.31 -22.40 9.56
CA THR A 56 -9.63 -21.75 8.44
C THR A 56 -8.74 -22.74 7.68
N PRO A 57 -8.78 -22.82 6.34
CA PRO A 57 -8.12 -23.89 5.59
C PRO A 57 -6.62 -24.07 5.87
N TYR A 58 -5.88 -22.99 6.08
CA TYR A 58 -4.44 -23.07 6.36
C TYR A 58 -4.11 -23.57 7.77
N LEU A 59 -5.10 -23.71 8.67
CA LEU A 59 -4.95 -24.30 9.99
C LEU A 59 -5.39 -25.76 10.06
N SER A 60 -6.00 -26.29 8.98
CA SER A 60 -6.62 -27.63 8.96
C SER A 60 -5.69 -28.79 9.35
N ARG A 61 -4.38 -28.61 9.23
CA ARG A 61 -3.35 -29.64 9.49
C ARG A 61 -2.44 -29.32 10.68
N VAL A 62 -2.72 -28.25 11.41
CA VAL A 62 -1.87 -27.80 12.52
C VAL A 62 -2.55 -28.17 13.83
N PRO A 63 -1.84 -28.76 14.82
CA PRO A 63 -2.40 -28.97 16.15
C PRO A 63 -2.73 -27.62 16.78
N LEU A 64 -4.02 -27.40 17.08
CA LEU A 64 -4.49 -26.16 17.69
C LEU A 64 -4.58 -26.33 19.22
N VAL A 65 -4.06 -25.35 19.95
CA VAL A 65 -4.19 -25.28 21.41
C VAL A 65 -5.12 -24.13 21.75
N ARG A 66 -5.96 -24.34 22.78
CA ARG A 66 -6.82 -23.28 23.27
C ARG A 66 -5.97 -22.20 23.95
N ALA A 67 -6.08 -20.97 23.46
CA ALA A 67 -5.47 -19.83 24.13
C ALA A 67 -6.07 -19.64 25.54
N PRO A 68 -5.28 -19.15 26.52
CA PRO A 68 -5.77 -18.85 27.86
C PRO A 68 -6.90 -17.82 27.82
N ALA A 69 -7.84 -17.92 28.77
CA ALA A 69 -9.00 -17.04 28.84
C ALA A 69 -8.62 -15.57 29.11
N TYR A 70 -7.50 -15.36 29.80
CA TYR A 70 -6.96 -14.05 30.14
C TYR A 70 -5.63 -13.86 29.42
N GLY A 71 -5.56 -12.82 28.60
CA GLY A 71 -4.37 -12.48 27.82
C GLY A 71 -4.59 -11.27 26.91
N PRO A 72 -3.52 -10.69 26.35
CA PRO A 72 -3.63 -9.66 25.34
C PRO A 72 -4.40 -10.20 24.14
N ARG A 73 -5.41 -9.43 23.73
CA ARG A 73 -6.25 -9.71 22.57
C ARG A 73 -5.99 -8.67 21.49
N PRO A 74 -4.82 -8.72 20.81
CA PRO A 74 -4.48 -7.72 19.81
C PRO A 74 -5.54 -7.69 18.69
N ASP A 75 -6.10 -8.84 18.33
CA ASP A 75 -7.21 -8.99 17.40
C ASP A 75 -8.41 -8.13 17.78
N ALA A 76 -8.82 -8.15 19.06
CA ALA A 76 -9.96 -7.41 19.55
C ALA A 76 -9.68 -5.90 19.56
N VAL A 77 -8.47 -5.49 19.96
CA VAL A 77 -8.07 -4.08 19.98
C VAL A 77 -7.97 -3.52 18.56
N LEU A 78 -7.38 -4.26 17.62
CA LEU A 78 -7.35 -3.89 16.19
C LEU A 78 -8.78 -3.81 15.64
N ARG A 79 -9.63 -4.80 15.90
CA ARG A 79 -11.01 -4.82 15.42
C ARG A 79 -11.82 -3.65 15.97
N ALA A 80 -11.70 -3.36 17.27
CA ALA A 80 -12.30 -2.20 17.89
C ALA A 80 -11.82 -0.92 17.21
N TRP A 81 -10.50 -0.76 17.02
CA TRP A 81 -9.94 0.38 16.31
C TRP A 81 -10.53 0.58 14.91
N ALA A 82 -10.62 -0.50 14.12
CA ALA A 82 -11.15 -0.44 12.76
C ALA A 82 -12.66 -0.13 12.70
N ASN A 83 -13.40 -0.39 13.78
CA ASN A 83 -14.84 -0.21 13.84
C ASN A 83 -15.27 1.10 14.51
N THR A 84 -14.37 1.83 15.17
CA THR A 84 -14.65 3.13 15.81
C THR A 84 -14.56 4.28 14.79
N PRO A 85 -15.67 4.95 14.42
CA PRO A 85 -15.66 6.08 13.48
C PRO A 85 -14.78 7.25 13.95
N GLU A 86 -14.78 7.54 15.25
CA GLU A 86 -14.04 8.65 15.85
C GLU A 86 -12.54 8.46 15.68
N ARG A 87 -12.05 7.21 15.72
CA ARG A 87 -10.64 6.90 15.45
C ARG A 87 -10.29 7.15 13.98
N TYR A 88 -11.18 6.80 13.06
CA TYR A 88 -10.98 7.09 11.64
C TYR A 88 -10.95 8.60 11.37
N GLU A 89 -11.86 9.36 11.97
CA GLU A 89 -11.91 10.82 11.85
C GLU A 89 -10.67 11.49 12.45
N HIS A 90 -10.23 11.03 13.63
CA HIS A 90 -9.01 11.52 14.26
C HIS A 90 -7.77 11.32 13.36
N VAL A 91 -7.62 10.14 12.76
CA VAL A 91 -6.54 9.88 11.78
C VAL A 91 -6.67 10.83 10.59
N LEU A 92 -7.87 10.98 10.04
CA LEU A 92 -8.10 11.83 8.89
C LEU A 92 -7.71 13.29 9.16
N LEU A 93 -8.11 13.84 10.31
CA LEU A 93 -7.78 15.19 10.72
C LEU A 93 -6.27 15.37 10.94
N ALA A 94 -5.64 14.46 11.68
CA ALA A 94 -4.19 14.50 11.90
C ALA A 94 -3.41 14.52 10.58
N LEU A 95 -3.78 13.65 9.63
CA LEU A 95 -3.12 13.57 8.33
C LEU A 95 -3.43 14.79 7.45
N ALA A 96 -4.63 15.35 7.50
CA ALA A 96 -4.98 16.56 6.76
C ALA A 96 -4.16 17.77 7.21
N GLU A 97 -3.79 17.81 8.48
CA GLU A 97 -2.88 18.82 9.05
C GLU A 97 -1.40 18.51 8.81
N GLY A 98 -1.08 17.41 8.12
CA GLY A 98 0.29 16.99 7.85
C GLY A 98 1.02 16.45 9.07
N ARG A 99 0.29 15.98 10.10
CA ARG A 99 0.86 15.32 11.28
C ARG A 99 0.92 13.79 11.06
N PRO A 100 1.99 13.11 11.51
CA PRO A 100 2.04 11.66 11.47
C PRO A 100 1.03 11.05 12.44
N TYR A 101 0.60 9.83 12.13
CA TYR A 101 -0.24 9.02 13.01
C TYR A 101 0.43 7.67 13.27
N ALA A 102 0.42 7.24 14.53
CA ALA A 102 0.88 5.91 14.92
C ALA A 102 -0.13 5.29 15.89
N PHE A 103 -0.35 3.99 15.73
CA PHE A 103 -1.18 3.19 16.62
C PHE A 103 -0.51 1.84 16.86
N THR A 104 -0.40 1.46 18.13
CA THR A 104 0.37 0.30 18.55
C THR A 104 -0.47 -0.63 19.40
N VAL A 105 -0.32 -1.93 19.16
CA VAL A 105 -0.87 -2.99 20.01
C VAL A 105 0.19 -4.05 20.25
N THR A 106 0.14 -4.71 21.39
CA THR A 106 1.13 -5.72 21.79
C THR A 106 0.44 -7.02 22.17
N ASP A 107 1.04 -8.13 21.80
CA ASP A 107 0.71 -9.47 22.30
C ASP A 107 1.86 -10.04 23.13
N TYR A 108 1.92 -11.35 23.33
CA TYR A 108 2.98 -11.98 24.13
C TYR A 108 4.37 -12.01 23.48
N GLY A 109 4.44 -11.93 22.14
CA GLY A 109 5.70 -12.11 21.40
C GLY A 109 6.05 -10.94 20.50
N ALA A 110 5.07 -10.11 20.14
CA ALA A 110 5.23 -9.04 19.17
C ALA A 110 4.44 -7.78 19.54
N ARG A 111 4.97 -6.66 19.05
CA ARG A 111 4.32 -5.36 18.97
C ARG A 111 3.97 -5.09 17.52
N TYR A 112 2.70 -4.85 17.27
CA TYR A 112 2.20 -4.42 15.97
C TYR A 112 2.05 -2.90 15.96
N GLU A 113 2.64 -2.24 14.98
CA GLU A 113 2.63 -0.78 14.83
C GLU A 113 2.07 -0.39 13.47
N LEU A 114 0.93 0.28 13.46
CA LEU A 114 0.35 0.94 12.29
C LEU A 114 0.86 2.37 12.23
N ARG A 115 1.63 2.71 11.20
CA ARG A 115 2.20 4.05 11.00
C ARG A 115 1.67 4.66 9.71
N VAL A 116 1.40 5.96 9.77
CA VAL A 116 1.08 6.77 8.61
C VAL A 116 1.88 8.07 8.70
N ASP A 117 2.92 8.17 7.87
CA ASP A 117 3.85 9.28 7.85
C ASP A 117 3.55 10.21 6.63
N PRO A 118 3.23 11.49 6.85
CA PRO A 118 3.15 12.47 5.78
C PRO A 118 4.55 12.81 5.26
N LEU A 119 4.76 12.56 3.98
CA LEU A 119 5.98 12.89 3.25
C LEU A 119 5.72 14.13 2.39
N PRO A 120 6.63 15.13 2.39
CA PRO A 120 6.53 16.27 1.49
C PRO A 120 6.44 15.77 0.04
N ALA A 121 5.31 16.03 -0.64
CA ALA A 121 5.17 15.67 -2.05
C ALA A 121 5.94 16.70 -2.87
N ARG A 122 7.16 16.34 -3.31
CA ARG A 122 7.82 17.09 -4.38
C ARG A 122 7.04 16.85 -5.67
N ARG A 123 6.62 17.93 -6.32
CA ARG A 123 6.20 17.85 -7.72
C ARG A 123 7.46 17.48 -8.49
N ALA A 124 7.50 16.29 -9.11
CA ALA A 124 8.54 16.00 -10.08
C ALA A 124 8.50 17.12 -11.13
N PRO A 125 9.65 17.69 -11.55
CA PRO A 125 9.65 18.61 -12.67
C PRO A 125 9.01 17.86 -13.84
N GLN A 126 7.89 18.37 -14.34
CA GLN A 126 7.32 17.93 -15.60
C GLN A 126 8.27 18.44 -16.67
N ILE A 127 9.42 17.78 -16.85
CA ILE A 127 10.15 17.87 -18.10
C ILE A 127 9.31 17.00 -19.04
N PRO A 128 8.53 17.57 -19.97
CA PRO A 128 7.92 16.74 -20.99
C PRO A 128 9.05 15.95 -21.64
N ALA A 129 8.93 14.63 -21.68
CA ALA A 129 9.83 13.82 -22.47
C ALA A 129 9.83 14.43 -23.87
N PHE A 130 10.99 14.96 -24.30
CA PHE A 130 11.15 15.38 -25.68
C PHE A 130 11.07 14.11 -26.51
N THR A 131 9.86 13.74 -26.93
CA THR A 131 9.66 12.81 -28.03
C THR A 131 10.19 13.56 -29.24
N GLY A 132 11.46 13.34 -29.58
CA GLY A 132 12.04 13.86 -30.80
C GLY A 132 11.08 13.55 -31.93
N ARG A 133 10.49 14.59 -32.51
CA ARG A 133 9.63 14.47 -33.68
C ARG A 133 10.44 13.77 -34.76
N THR A 134 10.15 12.49 -35.00
CA THR A 134 10.53 11.83 -36.24
C THR A 134 9.80 12.59 -37.35
N ARG A 135 10.51 13.48 -38.04
CA ARG A 135 10.00 14.08 -39.27
C ARG A 135 9.75 12.93 -40.26
N PRO A 136 8.54 12.78 -40.81
CA PRO A 136 8.38 11.93 -41.98
C PRO A 136 9.16 12.59 -43.12
N SER A 137 10.19 11.90 -43.63
CA SER A 137 10.86 12.28 -44.86
C SER A 137 9.84 12.23 -46.00
N THR A 138 9.40 13.40 -46.43
CA THR A 138 8.69 13.58 -47.68
C THR A 138 9.72 13.50 -48.81
N ASP A 139 10.08 12.28 -49.22
CA ASP A 139 10.77 12.11 -50.49
C ASP A 139 9.76 11.67 -51.55
N ARG A 140 9.21 12.69 -52.23
CA ARG A 140 8.49 12.52 -53.49
C ARG A 140 9.52 12.60 -54.61
N GLY A 141 9.70 11.49 -55.31
CA GLY A 141 9.94 11.53 -56.75
C GLY A 141 11.02 10.58 -57.25
N ARG A 142 10.60 9.55 -57.99
CA ARG A 142 10.75 9.56 -59.45
C ARG A 142 10.06 8.37 -60.09
N HIS A 143 9.27 8.69 -61.11
CA HIS A 143 8.75 7.78 -62.11
C HIS A 143 9.87 6.95 -62.76
N ARG A 144 9.66 5.64 -62.87
CA ARG A 144 9.92 4.86 -64.11
C ARG A 144 9.22 3.50 -64.03
N ARG A 145 8.15 3.35 -64.81
CA ARG A 145 7.73 2.07 -65.43
C ARG A 145 8.00 2.21 -66.94
N PRO A 146 7.94 1.14 -67.75
CA PRO A 146 8.18 -0.28 -67.48
C PRO A 146 9.13 -0.89 -68.54
N ARG A 147 9.61 -2.12 -68.37
CA ARG A 147 9.93 -2.97 -69.53
C ARG A 147 9.70 -4.44 -69.22
N LEU A 148 8.79 -5.01 -70.01
CA LEU A 148 8.49 -6.42 -70.18
C LEU A 148 9.74 -7.15 -70.70
N LEU A 149 10.03 -8.33 -70.15
CA LEU A 149 10.71 -9.39 -70.89
C LEU A 149 9.99 -10.72 -70.60
N ARG A 150 9.62 -11.38 -71.71
CA ARG A 150 8.89 -12.65 -71.82
C ARG A 150 9.70 -13.85 -71.29
N PRO A 151 9.04 -14.95 -70.91
CA PRO A 151 9.66 -16.27 -70.81
C PRO A 151 9.94 -16.85 -72.21
N VAL A 152 11.07 -17.55 -72.34
CA VAL A 152 11.46 -18.38 -73.51
C VAL A 152 11.06 -19.84 -73.20
N PRO A 153 10.65 -20.64 -74.21
CA PRO A 153 10.16 -22.02 -74.03
C PRO A 153 11.15 -22.98 -73.37
#